data_AF-A0A5C8KZI4-F1
#
_entry.id   AF-A0A5C8KZI4-F1
#
_cell.length_a   1.000
_cell.length_b   1.000
_cell.length_c   1.000
_cell.angle_alpha   90.00
_cell.angle_beta   90.00
_cell.angle_gamma   90.00
#
_symmetry.space_group_name_H-M   'P 1'
#
loop_
_entity.id
_entity.type
_entity.pdbx_description
1 polymer ?
#
loop_
_entity_poly.entity_id
_entity_poly.type
_entity_poly.pdbx_seq_one_letter_code
_entity_poly.pdbx_strand_id
1 'polypeptide(L)'
;MVKWMVPHQVLYPFRVYLRLMKLQNGGIPKNTCFPTTSPTSWAEDHIAITGIMGIGRIKNYSLCGNLGSQFMIDQWQYPDIGIVICDCPSAGHDVIILDYRKCGKYGEPEVVHVDQEFDFHITFLAKDFETFIIGLVNDLSFN
;
A
#
# COMPACT_ATOMS: atom_id res chain seq x y z
N MET A 1 -13.95 10.24 -10.60
CA MET A 1 -14.69 10.33 -9.32
C MET A 1 -14.48 9.03 -8.57
N VAL A 2 -13.60 9.03 -7.56
CA VAL A 2 -13.19 7.84 -6.79
C VAL A 2 -14.42 7.28 -6.05
N LYS A 3 -14.94 6.14 -6.51
CA LYS A 3 -16.18 5.53 -5.98
C LYS A 3 -16.01 4.84 -4.62
N TRP A 4 -14.84 4.95 -4.00
CA TRP A 4 -14.38 4.06 -2.93
C TRP A 4 -14.39 4.67 -1.53
N MET A 5 -14.69 5.97 -1.38
CA MET A 5 -14.58 6.65 -0.07
C MET A 5 -15.74 7.60 0.26
N VAL A 6 -16.88 7.08 0.75
CA VAL A 6 -17.71 7.77 1.77
C VAL A 6 -18.56 6.76 2.56
N PRO A 7 -18.89 7.07 3.84
CA PRO A 7 -19.28 6.12 4.88
C PRO A 7 -20.78 5.90 4.92
N HIS A 8 -21.23 4.70 5.27
CA HIS A 8 -22.23 4.47 6.31
C HIS A 8 -22.32 2.98 6.63
N GLN A 9 -22.13 2.69 7.92
CA GLN A 9 -22.59 1.51 8.66
C GLN A 9 -22.82 0.22 7.86
N VAL A 10 -21.79 -0.62 7.81
CA VAL A 10 -22.02 -2.06 7.77
C VAL A 10 -21.06 -2.70 8.77
N LEU A 11 -21.61 -3.48 9.68
CA LEU A 11 -20.91 -4.31 10.64
C LEU A 11 -20.08 -5.37 9.88
N TYR A 12 -18.85 -5.02 9.51
CA TYR A 12 -17.83 -5.95 9.03
C TYR A 12 -16.61 -5.84 9.96
N PRO A 13 -15.82 -6.91 10.13
CA PRO A 13 -14.67 -6.93 11.04
C PRO A 13 -13.80 -5.71 10.77
N PHE A 14 -13.36 -5.06 11.84
CA PHE A 14 -12.50 -3.88 11.78
C PHE A 14 -11.26 -4.21 10.93
N ARG A 15 -11.29 -3.85 9.64
CA ARG A 15 -10.16 -4.03 8.72
C ARG A 15 -8.89 -3.51 9.37
N VAL A 16 -7.85 -4.32 9.41
CA VAL A 16 -6.65 -4.06 10.22
C VAL A 16 -6.02 -2.72 9.85
N TYR A 17 -6.06 -2.32 8.58
CA TYR A 17 -5.66 -0.99 8.14
C TYR A 17 -6.47 0.12 8.83
N LEU A 18 -7.80 0.07 8.81
CA LEU A 18 -8.65 1.07 9.49
C LEU A 18 -8.42 1.09 11.00
N ARG A 19 -8.17 -0.08 11.62
CA ARG A 19 -7.85 -0.17 13.05
C ARG A 19 -6.52 0.50 13.36
N LEU A 20 -5.49 0.24 12.55
CA LEU A 20 -4.20 0.90 12.65
C LEU A 20 -4.39 2.42 12.52
N MET A 21 -5.11 2.89 11.51
CA MET A 21 -5.34 4.32 11.28
C MET A 21 -6.09 5.03 12.41
N LYS A 22 -6.93 4.31 13.16
CA LYS A 22 -7.60 4.84 14.36
C LYS A 22 -6.66 4.96 15.57
N LEU A 23 -5.69 4.07 15.70
CA LEU A 23 -4.69 4.10 16.78
C LEU A 23 -3.58 5.10 16.45
N GLN A 24 -3.06 5.04 15.23
CA GLN A 24 -2.04 5.91 14.70
C GLN A 24 -2.27 6.09 13.18
N ASN A 25 -2.66 7.30 12.79
CA ASN A 25 -3.03 7.61 11.41
C ASN A 25 -1.81 7.80 10.49
N GLY A 26 -1.26 6.68 10.03
CA GLY A 26 -0.05 6.59 9.21
C GLY A 26 1.24 6.57 10.04
N GLY A 27 2.36 6.84 9.38
CA GLY A 27 3.69 6.91 10.00
C GLY A 27 4.63 5.83 9.48
N ILE A 28 5.83 5.76 10.08
CA ILE A 28 6.91 4.88 9.64
C ILE A 28 7.02 3.73 10.65
N PRO A 29 6.80 2.46 10.24
CA PRO A 29 7.01 1.32 11.12
C PRO A 29 8.50 1.12 11.43
N LYS A 30 8.80 0.41 12.52
CA LYS A 30 10.19 0.07 12.90
C LYS A 30 10.88 -0.80 11.85
N ASN A 31 10.11 -1.72 11.26
CA ASN A 31 10.55 -2.60 10.19
C ASN A 31 9.94 -2.11 8.89
N THR A 32 10.75 -1.95 7.85
CA THR A 32 10.37 -1.21 6.63
C THR A 32 10.58 -2.02 5.36
N CYS A 33 11.07 -3.25 5.45
CA CYS A 33 11.29 -4.10 4.28
C CYS A 33 10.39 -5.34 4.32
N PHE A 34 9.94 -5.79 3.16
CA PHE A 34 9.16 -7.01 3.02
C PHE A 34 9.86 -7.96 2.04
N PRO A 35 10.25 -9.19 2.44
CA PRO A 35 10.93 -10.12 1.55
C PRO A 35 10.07 -10.50 0.34
N THR A 36 10.69 -10.61 -0.83
CA THR A 36 10.07 -11.11 -2.07
C THR A 36 10.97 -12.19 -2.69
N THR A 37 10.37 -13.09 -3.46
CA THR A 37 11.14 -14.09 -4.24
C THR A 37 11.38 -13.66 -5.69
N SER A 38 10.86 -12.48 -6.06
CA SER A 38 10.98 -11.90 -7.39
C SER A 38 11.64 -10.53 -7.26
N PRO A 39 12.60 -10.21 -8.15
CA PRO A 39 13.28 -8.92 -8.14
C PRO A 39 12.32 -7.80 -8.52
N THR A 40 12.63 -6.62 -7.99
CA THR A 40 12.00 -5.35 -8.34
C THR A 40 13.05 -4.44 -8.99
N SER A 41 12.63 -3.27 -9.47
CA SER A 41 13.54 -2.22 -9.92
C SER A 41 14.45 -1.69 -8.82
N TRP A 42 14.05 -1.84 -7.55
CA TRP A 42 14.80 -1.34 -6.39
C TRP A 42 15.75 -2.36 -5.79
N ALA A 43 15.32 -3.62 -5.63
CA ALA A 43 16.11 -4.68 -4.99
C ALA A 43 15.75 -6.09 -5.52
N GLU A 44 16.69 -7.03 -5.38
CA GLU A 44 16.56 -8.40 -5.92
C GLU A 44 15.63 -9.31 -5.12
N ASP A 45 15.50 -9.09 -3.80
CA ASP A 45 14.89 -10.03 -2.86
C ASP A 45 13.93 -9.39 -1.85
N HIS A 46 13.61 -8.10 -2.02
CA HIS A 46 12.66 -7.40 -1.16
C HIS A 46 12.07 -6.14 -1.81
N ILE A 47 11.01 -5.64 -1.17
CA ILE A 47 10.56 -4.25 -1.31
C ILE A 47 10.85 -3.48 -0.03
N ALA A 48 10.87 -2.16 -0.14
CA ALA A 48 10.99 -1.26 1.00
C ALA A 48 9.85 -0.23 1.00
N ILE A 49 9.42 0.18 2.19
CA ILE A 49 8.48 1.28 2.39
C ILE A 49 9.16 2.39 3.21
N THR A 50 8.89 3.64 2.87
CA THR A 50 9.32 4.82 3.64
C THR A 50 8.24 5.29 4.60
N GLY A 51 7.00 4.82 4.44
CA GLY A 51 5.92 5.08 5.38
C GLY A 51 4.58 4.52 4.94
N ILE A 52 3.70 4.32 5.93
CA ILE A 52 2.29 3.97 5.72
C ILE A 52 1.49 5.28 5.64
N MET A 53 0.76 5.45 4.56
CA MET A 53 -0.06 6.62 4.32
C MET A 53 -1.24 6.64 5.29
N GLY A 54 -1.49 7.82 5.89
CA GLY A 54 -2.66 8.04 6.73
C GLY A 54 -3.93 8.32 5.92
N ILE A 55 -5.10 8.11 6.53
CA ILE A 55 -6.39 8.56 6.02
C ILE A 55 -6.51 10.07 6.27
N GLY A 56 -6.55 10.85 5.20
CA GLY A 56 -6.65 12.30 5.28
C GLY A 56 -6.57 12.95 3.91
N ARG A 57 -6.76 14.29 3.89
CA ARG A 57 -6.70 15.14 2.70
C ARG A 57 -5.66 16.25 2.77
N ILE A 58 -5.12 16.52 3.98
CA ILE A 58 -4.30 17.70 4.24
C ILE A 58 -2.81 17.43 3.97
N LYS A 59 -2.29 16.29 4.42
CA LYS A 59 -0.88 15.93 4.23
C LYS A 59 -0.67 15.43 2.80
N ASN A 60 0.44 15.79 2.16
CA ASN A 60 0.77 15.35 0.80
C ASN A 60 0.68 13.81 0.66
N TYR A 61 1.37 13.09 1.56
CA TYR A 61 1.40 11.63 1.63
C TYR A 61 0.28 11.05 2.51
N SER A 62 -0.95 11.51 2.30
CA SER A 62 -2.16 10.88 2.85
C SER A 62 -3.02 10.35 1.70
N LEU A 63 -3.91 9.39 1.97
CA LEU A 63 -4.66 8.70 0.91
C LEU A 63 -5.36 9.65 -0.07
N CYS A 64 -5.88 10.78 0.41
CA CYS A 64 -6.53 11.80 -0.41
C CYS A 64 -5.75 13.13 -0.44
N GLY A 65 -4.44 13.09 -0.14
CA GLY A 65 -3.54 14.22 -0.30
C GLY A 65 -3.13 14.43 -1.77
N ASN A 66 -2.33 15.46 -2.01
CA ASN A 66 -1.89 15.85 -3.36
C ASN A 66 -1.01 14.79 -4.04
N LEU A 67 -0.29 13.97 -3.25
CA LEU A 67 0.49 12.82 -3.71
C LEU A 67 -0.16 11.51 -3.20
N GLY A 68 -1.49 11.53 -3.07
CA GLY A 68 -2.29 10.43 -2.54
C GLY A 68 -2.55 9.31 -3.56
N SER A 69 -3.35 8.32 -3.15
CA SER A 69 -3.68 7.17 -4.00
C SER A 69 -4.28 7.57 -5.35
N GLN A 70 -5.15 8.58 -5.36
CA GLN A 70 -5.78 9.01 -6.62
C GLN A 70 -4.78 9.70 -7.55
N PHE A 71 -3.80 10.42 -7.00
CA PHE A 71 -2.75 11.06 -7.80
C PHE A 71 -1.88 9.99 -8.50
N MET A 72 -1.51 8.93 -7.79
CA MET A 72 -0.73 7.84 -8.39
C MET A 72 -1.50 7.15 -9.53
N ILE A 73 -2.81 6.96 -9.39
CA ILE A 73 -3.65 6.36 -10.44
C ILE A 73 -3.81 7.34 -11.62
N ASP A 74 -4.25 8.58 -11.36
CA ASP A 74 -4.64 9.50 -12.43
C ASP A 74 -3.45 10.13 -13.16
N GLN A 75 -2.35 10.40 -12.45
CA GLN A 75 -1.20 11.15 -12.98
C GLN A 75 -0.02 10.25 -13.29
N TRP A 76 0.22 9.23 -12.47
CA TRP A 76 1.31 8.26 -12.67
C TRP A 76 0.84 6.97 -13.35
N GLN A 77 -0.44 6.89 -13.70
CA GLN A 77 -1.03 5.81 -14.50
C GLN A 77 -0.95 4.42 -13.85
N TYR A 78 -0.76 4.37 -12.53
CA TYR A 78 -0.85 3.11 -11.80
C TYR A 78 -2.24 2.47 -11.97
N PRO A 79 -2.31 1.13 -12.00
CA PRO A 79 -3.56 0.43 -12.27
C PRO A 79 -4.63 0.74 -11.20
N ASP A 80 -5.85 1.06 -11.64
CA ASP A 80 -7.02 1.29 -10.77
C ASP A 80 -7.61 -0.03 -10.25
N ILE A 81 -6.83 -0.71 -9.41
CA ILE A 81 -7.14 -2.02 -8.83
C ILE A 81 -7.44 -1.95 -7.33
N GLY A 82 -7.23 -0.78 -6.72
CA GLY A 82 -7.24 -0.66 -5.28
C GLY A 82 -6.81 0.68 -4.73
N ILE A 83 -6.25 0.65 -3.52
CA ILE A 83 -5.82 1.86 -2.78
C ILE A 83 -4.32 1.78 -2.55
N VAL A 84 -3.57 2.79 -3.00
CA VAL A 84 -2.15 2.97 -2.66
C VAL A 84 -2.04 3.36 -1.19
N ILE A 85 -1.24 2.60 -0.42
CA ILE A 85 -1.19 2.72 1.04
C ILE A 85 0.20 2.99 1.61
N CYS A 86 1.27 2.87 0.83
CA CYS A 86 2.62 3.16 1.28
C CYS A 86 3.36 4.04 0.28
N ASP A 87 4.29 4.83 0.81
CA ASP A 87 5.37 5.43 0.05
C ASP A 87 6.58 4.49 0.05
N CYS A 88 7.43 4.58 -0.98
CA CYS A 88 8.59 3.73 -1.22
C CYS A 88 9.85 4.57 -1.49
N PRO A 89 11.07 4.05 -1.25
CA PRO A 89 12.31 4.82 -1.46
C PRO A 89 12.54 5.33 -2.89
N SER A 90 11.86 4.72 -3.87
CA SER A 90 11.97 5.05 -5.29
C SER A 90 11.36 6.40 -5.69
N ALA A 91 10.78 7.15 -4.75
CA ALA A 91 10.07 8.40 -5.01
C ALA A 91 8.87 8.26 -5.96
N GLY A 92 8.14 7.14 -5.85
CA GLY A 92 6.87 6.90 -6.54
C GLY A 92 6.97 6.02 -7.80
N HIS A 93 8.17 5.57 -8.18
CA HIS A 93 8.39 4.60 -9.26
C HIS A 93 7.93 3.17 -8.90
N ASP A 94 7.63 2.95 -7.62
CA ASP A 94 6.87 1.81 -7.15
C ASP A 94 5.90 2.19 -6.02
N VAL A 95 4.87 1.37 -5.84
CA VAL A 95 3.83 1.59 -4.83
C VAL A 95 3.34 0.28 -4.21
N ILE A 96 2.80 0.37 -2.99
CA ILE A 96 2.08 -0.73 -2.33
C ILE A 96 0.58 -0.47 -2.40
N ILE A 97 -0.18 -1.42 -2.94
CA ILE A 97 -1.62 -1.34 -3.17
C ILE A 97 -2.37 -2.40 -2.36
N LEU A 98 -3.46 -1.99 -1.72
CA LEU A 98 -4.52 -2.90 -1.29
C LEU A 98 -5.36 -3.29 -2.51
N ASP A 99 -5.12 -4.48 -3.07
CA ASP A 99 -5.75 -4.99 -4.29
C ASP A 99 -7.12 -5.62 -4.01
N TYR A 100 -8.16 -5.01 -4.57
CA TYR A 100 -9.56 -5.43 -4.38
C TYR A 100 -10.10 -6.25 -5.56
N ARG A 101 -9.32 -6.56 -6.60
CA ARG A 101 -9.80 -7.25 -7.81
C ARG A 101 -10.52 -8.57 -7.50
N LYS A 102 -9.99 -9.35 -6.55
CA LYS A 102 -10.55 -10.67 -6.18
C LYS A 102 -11.73 -10.57 -5.22
N CYS A 103 -11.62 -9.73 -4.19
CA CYS A 103 -12.54 -9.72 -3.04
C CYS A 103 -13.64 -8.66 -3.16
N GLY A 104 -13.50 -7.70 -4.08
CA GLY A 104 -14.40 -6.58 -4.27
C GLY A 104 -14.43 -5.62 -3.07
N LYS A 105 -15.20 -4.54 -3.21
CA LYS A 105 -15.23 -3.39 -2.28
C LYS A 105 -15.46 -3.71 -0.79
N TYR A 106 -16.01 -4.87 -0.48
CA TYR A 106 -16.36 -5.27 0.87
C TYR A 106 -15.50 -6.41 1.42
N GLY A 107 -14.69 -7.10 0.61
CA GLY A 107 -13.85 -8.22 1.03
C GLY A 107 -12.40 -7.84 1.37
N GLU A 108 -11.68 -8.66 2.14
CA GLU A 108 -10.31 -8.34 2.54
C GLU A 108 -9.36 -8.33 1.33
N PRO A 109 -8.69 -7.21 1.00
CA PRO A 109 -7.81 -7.10 -0.16
C PRO A 109 -6.49 -7.79 0.13
N GLU A 110 -5.89 -8.31 -0.93
CA GLU A 110 -4.49 -8.71 -0.92
C GLU A 110 -3.61 -7.45 -0.91
N VAL A 111 -2.35 -7.60 -0.50
CA VAL A 111 -1.35 -6.55 -0.60
C VAL A 111 -0.43 -6.89 -1.75
N VAL A 112 -0.27 -5.96 -2.68
CA VAL A 112 0.60 -6.10 -3.84
C VAL A 112 1.56 -4.92 -3.93
N HIS A 113 2.73 -5.17 -4.48
CA HIS A 113 3.64 -4.16 -4.99
C HIS A 113 3.38 -3.97 -6.48
N VAL A 114 3.48 -2.73 -6.96
CA VAL A 114 3.40 -2.42 -8.39
C VAL A 114 4.60 -1.57 -8.75
N ASP A 115 5.34 -2.02 -9.77
CA ASP A 115 6.60 -1.44 -10.19
C ASP A 115 6.49 -0.83 -11.59
N GLN A 116 6.52 0.50 -11.67
CA GLN A 116 6.35 1.22 -12.93
C GLN A 116 7.50 0.94 -13.90
N GLU A 117 8.73 0.81 -13.40
CA GLU A 117 9.93 0.56 -14.23
C GLU A 117 9.90 -0.83 -14.88
N PHE A 118 9.05 -1.73 -14.37
CA PHE A 118 8.82 -3.08 -14.89
C PHE A 118 7.46 -3.20 -15.59
N ASP A 119 7.03 -2.17 -16.32
CA ASP A 119 5.76 -2.14 -17.05
C ASP A 119 4.54 -2.38 -16.13
N PHE A 120 4.56 -1.72 -14.96
CA PHE A 120 3.57 -1.88 -13.90
C PHE A 120 3.40 -3.34 -13.43
N HIS A 121 4.50 -4.09 -13.36
CA HIS A 121 4.49 -5.47 -12.87
C HIS A 121 3.88 -5.54 -11.47
N ILE A 122 2.96 -6.48 -11.27
CA ILE A 122 2.24 -6.65 -9.99
C ILE A 122 2.83 -7.85 -9.26
N THR A 123 3.53 -7.59 -8.16
CA THR A 123 4.10 -8.61 -7.28
C THR A 123 3.16 -8.83 -6.08
N PHE A 124 2.72 -10.06 -5.87
CA PHE A 124 1.96 -10.41 -4.67
C PHE A 124 2.87 -10.37 -3.43
N LEU A 125 2.46 -9.66 -2.38
CA LEU A 125 3.20 -9.58 -1.12
C LEU A 125 2.53 -10.39 -0.01
N ALA A 126 1.24 -10.17 0.20
CA ALA A 126 0.53 -10.79 1.31
C ALA A 126 -0.96 -10.97 1.03
N LYS A 127 -1.57 -11.96 1.68
CA LYS A 127 -2.99 -12.27 1.55
C LYS A 127 -3.92 -11.21 2.17
N ASP A 128 -3.39 -10.41 3.10
CA ASP A 128 -4.11 -9.35 3.81
C ASP A 128 -3.11 -8.35 4.43
N PHE A 129 -3.64 -7.20 4.86
CA PHE A 129 -2.81 -6.12 5.43
C PHE A 129 -2.12 -6.51 6.73
N GLU A 130 -2.74 -7.37 7.56
CA GLU A 130 -2.14 -7.84 8.80
C GLU A 130 -0.90 -8.69 8.53
N THR A 131 -1.00 -9.63 7.60
CA THR A 131 0.11 -10.49 7.16
C THR A 131 1.24 -9.64 6.59
N PHE A 132 0.92 -8.60 5.80
CA PHE A 132 1.93 -7.65 5.31
C PHE A 132 2.68 -6.95 6.45
N ILE A 133 1.96 -6.34 7.40
CA ILE A 133 2.56 -5.60 8.51
C ILE A 133 3.39 -6.50 9.43
N ILE A 134 2.90 -7.71 9.74
CA ILE A 134 3.63 -8.68 10.57
C ILE A 134 4.87 -9.20 9.84
N GLY A 135 4.81 -9.32 8.51
CA GLY A 135 5.92 -9.78 7.68
C GLY A 135 7.01 -8.74 7.42
N LEU A 136 6.83 -7.48 7.84
CA LEU A 136 7.87 -6.47 7.73
C LEU A 136 9.06 -6.83 8.62
N VAL A 137 10.25 -6.83 8.02
CA VAL A 137 11.53 -7.05 8.69
C VAL A 137 12.40 -5.80 8.64
N ASN A 138 13.44 -5.79 9.48
CA ASN A 138 14.41 -4.70 9.48
C ASN A 138 15.28 -4.78 8.21
N ASP A 139 15.69 -3.62 7.69
CA ASP A 139 16.55 -3.48 6.51
C ASP A 139 17.88 -4.23 6.65
N LEU A 140 18.44 -4.30 7.87
CA LEU A 140 19.65 -5.09 8.15
C LEU A 140 19.49 -6.61 7.98
N SER A 141 18.28 -7.09 7.68
CA SER A 141 18.04 -8.50 7.32
C SER A 141 18.46 -8.81 5.88
N PHE A 142 18.70 -7.78 5.07
CA PHE A 142 19.14 -7.87 3.68
C PHE A 142 20.58 -7.36 3.58
N ASN A 143 21.41 -8.06 2.80
CA ASN A 143 22.86 -7.81 2.68
C ASN A 143 23.19 -6.87 1.53
#